data_AF-A0A535IEA3-F1
#
_entry.id   AF-A0A535IEA3-F1
#
_cell.length_a   1.000
_cell.length_b   1.000
_cell.length_c   1.000
_cell.angle_alpha   90.00
_cell.angle_beta   90.00
_cell.angle_gamma   90.00
#
_symmetry.space_group_name_H-M   'P 1'
#
loop_
_entity.id
_entity.type
_entity.pdbx_description
1 polymer ?
#
loop_
_entity_poly.entity_id
_entity_poly.type
_entity_poly.pdbx_seq_one_letter_code
_entity_poly.pdbx_strand_id
1 'polypeptide(L)' 'MGEQAVEILQLVATCMAADMRIEQLADLELAYPTFTAIVGLAARRLSRELGVVPLSQQGQTQSRIGIAEWERGEA' A
#
# COMPACT_ATOMS: atom_id res chain seq x y z
N MET A 1 -11.31 -8.02 16.87
CA MET A 1 -10.67 -8.50 15.64
C MET A 1 -11.78 -8.71 14.63
N GLY A 2 -11.73 -8.02 13.47
CA GLY A 2 -12.84 -7.93 12.52
C GLY A 2 -12.97 -9.16 11.61
N GLU A 3 -14.09 -9.26 10.90
CA GLU A 3 -14.43 -10.41 10.04
C GLU A 3 -13.44 -10.61 8.87
N GLN A 4 -12.71 -9.57 8.48
CA GLN A 4 -11.74 -9.57 7.37
C GLN A 4 -10.27 -9.58 7.84
N ALA A 5 -10.03 -9.94 9.09
CA ALA A 5 -8.67 -9.92 9.66
C ALA A 5 -7.76 -10.99 9.04
N VAL A 6 -8.31 -12.13 8.62
CA VAL A 6 -7.53 -13.24 8.08
C VAL A 6 -6.98 -12.90 6.69
N GLU A 7 -7.73 -12.18 5.87
CA GLU A 7 -7.34 -11.74 4.53
C GLU A 7 -6.20 -10.72 4.60
N ILE A 8 -6.28 -9.77 5.55
CA ILE A 8 -5.20 -8.81 5.82
C ILE A 8 -3.95 -9.57 6.28
N LEU A 9 -4.10 -10.50 7.23
CA LEU A 9 -2.97 -11.26 7.75
C LEU A 9 -2.30 -12.10 6.65
N GLN A 10 -3.08 -12.77 5.80
CA GLN A 10 -2.55 -13.57 4.71
C GLN A 10 -1.79 -12.71 3.69
N LEU A 11 -2.32 -11.53 3.35
CA LEU A 11 -1.63 -10.58 2.48
C LEU A 11 -0.27 -10.18 3.07
N VAL A 12 -0.25 -9.73 4.32
CA VAL A 12 0.97 -9.29 5.00
C VAL A 12 1.97 -10.45 5.16
N ALA A 13 1.49 -11.63 5.55
CA ALA A 13 2.31 -12.84 5.65
C ALA A 13 2.95 -13.21 4.31
N THR A 14 2.19 -13.10 3.20
CA THR A 14 2.71 -13.34 1.86
C THR A 14 3.81 -12.35 1.48
N CYS A 15 3.61 -11.06 1.78
CA CYS A 15 4.63 -10.03 1.55
C CYS A 15 5.90 -10.27 2.37
N MET A 16 5.76 -10.65 3.64
CA MET A 16 6.90 -10.99 4.51
C MET A 16 7.64 -12.24 4.02
N ALA A 17 6.91 -13.28 3.62
CA ALA A 17 7.51 -14.50 3.08
C ALA A 17 8.24 -14.26 1.75
N ALA A 18 7.83 -13.24 1.00
CA ALA A 18 8.47 -12.80 -0.23
C ALA A 18 9.66 -11.83 -0.01
N ASP A 19 10.03 -11.53 1.25
CA ASP A 19 11.06 -10.55 1.61
C ASP A 19 10.82 -9.17 0.98
N MET A 20 9.54 -8.78 0.87
CA MET A 20 9.13 -7.55 0.20
C MET A 20 9.44 -6.33 1.09
N ARG A 21 10.19 -5.36 0.56
CA ARG A 21 10.46 -4.10 1.26
C ARG A 21 9.21 -3.22 1.29
N ILE A 22 9.13 -2.30 2.26
CA ILE A 22 7.92 -1.50 2.50
C ILE A 22 7.55 -0.61 1.31
N GLU A 23 8.55 -0.10 0.59
CA GLU A 23 8.37 0.72 -0.60
C GLU A 23 7.90 -0.09 -1.81
N GLN A 24 8.15 -1.40 -1.82
CA GLN A 24 7.58 -2.31 -2.83
C GLN A 24 6.12 -2.64 -2.49
N LEU A 25 5.81 -2.82 -1.21
CA LEU A 25 4.43 -2.98 -0.75
C LEU A 25 3.60 -1.71 -0.98
N ALA A 26 4.21 -0.53 -0.83
CA ALA A 26 3.58 0.76 -1.11
C ALA A 26 3.20 0.96 -2.58
N ASP A 27 3.89 0.28 -3.50
CA ASP A 27 3.62 0.27 -4.95
C ASP A 27 2.50 -0.71 -5.35
N LEU A 28 1.99 -1.54 -4.42
CA LEU A 28 0.95 -2.52 -4.73
C LEU A 28 -0.41 -1.85 -4.95
N GLU A 29 -1.03 -2.15 -6.10
CA GLU A 29 -2.39 -1.70 -6.45
C GLU A 29 -3.45 -2.62 -5.83
N LEU A 30 -3.76 -2.37 -4.56
CA LEU A 30 -4.86 -3.04 -3.88
C LEU A 30 -6.19 -2.36 -4.25
N ALA A 31 -7.18 -3.16 -4.64
CA ALA A 31 -8.48 -2.65 -5.06
C ALA A 31 -9.20 -1.91 -3.90
N TYR A 32 -9.84 -0.79 -4.21
CA TYR A 32 -10.78 -0.10 -3.31
C TYR A 32 -12.23 -0.41 -3.72
N PRO A 33 -13.20 -0.55 -2.78
CA PRO A 33 -13.12 -0.41 -1.32
C PRO A 33 -12.92 -1.76 -0.59
N THR A 34 -11.69 -2.26 -0.50
CA THR A 34 -11.39 -3.48 0.26
C THR A 34 -10.67 -3.18 1.58
N PHE A 35 -10.87 -4.02 2.60
CA PHE A 35 -10.10 -3.93 3.84
C PHE A 35 -8.60 -4.09 3.61
N THR A 36 -8.19 -4.87 2.61
CA THR A 36 -6.78 -5.01 2.21
C THR A 36 -6.18 -3.69 1.72
N ALA A 37 -6.95 -2.77 1.13
CA ALA A 37 -6.44 -1.48 0.66
C ALA A 37 -5.80 -0.63 1.79
N ILE A 38 -6.21 -0.84 3.05
CA ILE A 38 -5.60 -0.19 4.23
C ILE A 38 -4.11 -0.54 4.34
N VAL A 39 -3.71 -1.76 3.97
CA VAL A 39 -2.30 -2.20 4.02
C VAL A 39 -1.45 -1.36 3.05
N GLY A 40 -1.95 -1.10 1.84
CA GLY A 40 -1.28 -0.26 0.85
C GLY A 40 -1.14 1.20 1.31
N LEU A 41 -2.21 1.76 1.91
CA LEU A 41 -2.18 3.11 2.50
C LEU A 41 -1.18 3.20 3.66
N ALA A 42 -1.16 2.20 4.55
CA ALA A 42 -0.22 2.14 5.66
C ALA A 42 1.23 2.03 5.16
N ALA A 43 1.49 1.23 4.14
CA ALA A 43 2.81 1.10 3.53
C ALA A 43 3.29 2.41 2.89
N ARG A 44 2.40 3.15 2.22
CA ARG A 44 2.69 4.49 1.70
C ARG A 44 3.01 5.50 2.79
N ARG A 45 2.27 5.48 3.91
CA ARG A 45 2.57 6.34 5.08
C ARG A 45 3.93 6.01 5.70
N LEU A 46 4.18 4.73 5.97
CA LEU A 46 5.43 4.28 6.57
C LEU A 46 6.64 4.55 5.65
N SER A 47 6.49 4.39 4.33
CA SER A 47 7.55 4.74 3.38
C SER A 47 7.93 6.23 3.45
N ARG A 48 6.93 7.11 3.59
CA ARG A 48 7.15 8.56 3.77
C ARG A 48 7.83 8.87 5.10
N GLU A 49 7.39 8.23 6.19
CA GLU A 49 8.00 8.40 7.52
C GLU A 49 9.46 7.95 7.55
N LEU A 50 9.80 6.88 6.83
CA LEU A 50 11.15 6.35 6.70
C LEU A 50 12.01 7.08 5.67
N GLY A 51 11.44 8.01 4.90
CA GLY A 51 12.15 8.72 3.83
C GLY A 51 12.56 7.82 2.66
N VAL A 52 11.96 6.64 2.52
CA VAL A 52 12.22 5.72 1.41
C VAL A 52 11.28 6.03 0.24
N VAL A 53 11.84 6.13 -0.96
CA VAL A 53 11.07 6.43 -2.17
C VAL A 53 10.61 5.12 -2.82
N PRO A 54 9.36 5.02 -3.30
CA PRO A 54 8.91 3.89 -4.11
C PRO A 54 9.87 3.59 -5.26
N LEU A 55 10.19 2.31 -5.42
CA LEU A 55 11.28 1.85 -6.27
C LEU A 55 11.04 2.05 -7.76
N SER A 56 9.78 2.15 -8.21
CA SER A 56 9.47 2.15 -9.63
C SER A 56 9.22 3.57 -10.18
N GLN A 57 9.95 3.98 -11.22
CA GLN A 57 9.64 5.20 -11.98
C GLN A 57 8.26 5.13 -12.66
N GLN A 58 7.78 3.91 -12.92
CA GLN A 58 6.42 3.64 -13.41
C GLN A 58 5.39 3.89 -12.30
N GLY A 59 5.64 3.44 -11.07
CA GLY A 59 4.86 3.75 -9.88
C GLY A 59 4.93 5.22 -9.49
N GLN A 60 6.00 5.95 -9.80
CA GLN A 60 6.09 7.41 -9.59
C GLN A 60 5.33 8.22 -10.65
N THR A 61 5.32 7.77 -11.92
CA THR A 61 4.41 8.30 -12.95
C THR A 61 2.96 8.01 -12.58
N GLN A 62 2.69 6.78 -12.14
CA GLN A 62 1.37 6.35 -11.69
C GLN A 62 0.98 7.00 -10.36
N SER A 63 1.90 7.34 -9.47
CA SER A 63 1.69 8.04 -8.18
C SER A 63 1.54 9.55 -8.36
N ARG A 64 2.16 10.12 -9.40
CA ARG A 64 1.87 11.50 -9.86
C ARG A 64 0.47 11.59 -10.47
N ILE A 65 -0.05 10.46 -10.95
CA ILE A 65 -1.46 10.24 -11.29
C ILE A 65 -2.27 9.72 -10.07
N GLY A 66 -1.60 9.17 -9.04
CA GLY A 66 -2.12 8.14 -8.14
C GLY A 66 -1.58 8.22 -6.71
N ILE A 67 -1.67 9.39 -6.10
CA ILE A 67 -2.51 9.40 -4.90
C ILE A 67 -3.84 8.87 -5.41
N ALA A 68 -4.22 7.63 -5.04
CA ALA A 68 -5.48 7.05 -5.49
C ALA A 68 -6.55 8.13 -5.32
N GLU A 69 -7.42 8.37 -6.30
CA GLU A 69 -8.34 9.53 -6.26
C GLU A 69 -9.13 9.64 -4.94
N TRP A 70 -9.36 8.50 -4.28
CA TRP A 70 -9.96 8.34 -2.95
C TRP A 70 -9.07 8.79 -1.78
N GLU A 71 -7.74 8.73 -1.89
CA GLU A 71 -6.79 9.30 -0.94
C GLU A 71 -6.70 10.84 -1.05
N ARG A 72 -7.24 11.44 -2.14
CA ARG A 72 -7.42 12.91 -2.27
C ARG A 72 -8.76 13.41 -1.71
N GLY A 73 -9.65 12.51 -1.31
CA GLY A 73 -10.98 12.84 -0.79
C GLY A 73 -11.01 13.03 0.72
N GLU A 74 -10.51 14.17 1.20
CA GLU A 74 -11.00 14.82 2.42
C GLU A 74 -10.69 16.32 2.35
N ALA A 75 -11.66 17.06 1.82
CA ALA A 75 -11.85 18.50 2.03
C ALA A 75 -13.29 18.69 2.54
#